data_AF-A0A7R8V1P0-F1
#
_entry.id   AF-A0A7R8V1P0-F1
#
_cell.length_a   1.000
_cell.length_b   1.000
_cell.length_c   1.000
_cell.angle_alpha   90.00
_cell.angle_beta   90.00
_cell.angle_gamma   90.00
#
_symmetry.space_group_name_H-M   'P 1'
#
loop_
_entity.id
_entity.type
_entity.pdbx_description
1 polymer ?
#
loop_
_entity_poly.entity_id
_entity_poly.type
_entity_poly.pdbx_seq_one_letter_code
_entity_poly.pdbx_strand_id
1 'polypeptide(L)'
;MPDSVIRIDLKHPDLRNDKPYFQRVKRALENEAFTNQSLQFTWDPSDSSICPSSAAAYFNSQNCTVRTCHTKVKVHRERSLRCPKYDPKSGKDVDGPHELVEYLSMRMLSCDMDRNEILNSYCENLDTEDVDTALMVHCKGFFSASFINRLWNELRKISLEPWSALCVNGFEFTPLTFFNREHTFTTNGDNNFAILHYPGNAFLLYQNSSSNKKQY
;
A
#
# COMPACT_ATOMS: atom_id res chain seq x y z
N MET A 1 29.36 -4.22 7.50
CA MET A 1 29.24 -4.72 6.11
C MET A 1 29.07 -3.51 5.21
N PRO A 2 29.56 -3.50 3.96
CA PRO A 2 29.38 -2.34 3.10
C PRO A 2 27.88 -2.08 2.89
N ASP A 3 27.49 -0.81 2.83
CA ASP A 3 26.10 -0.42 2.56
C ASP A 3 25.63 -1.08 1.26
N SER A 4 24.72 -2.05 1.38
CA SER A 4 24.19 -2.83 0.26
C SER A 4 23.30 -2.01 -0.68
N VAL A 5 23.08 -0.72 -0.37
CA VAL A 5 22.13 0.18 -1.04
C VAL A 5 22.88 1.39 -1.59
N ILE A 6 22.86 1.54 -2.91
CA ILE A 6 23.40 2.72 -3.59
C ILE A 6 22.29 3.76 -3.73
N ARG A 7 22.52 4.96 -3.18
CA ARG A 7 21.57 6.09 -3.27
C ARG A 7 22.09 7.12 -4.27
N ILE A 8 21.27 7.43 -5.27
CA ILE A 8 21.55 8.46 -6.27
C ILE A 8 20.46 9.53 -6.16
N ASP A 9 20.83 10.73 -5.73
CA ASP A 9 19.91 11.86 -5.72
C ASP A 9 19.84 12.49 -7.12
N LEU A 10 18.72 12.26 -7.81
CA LEU A 10 18.49 12.81 -9.15
C LEU A 10 18.36 14.34 -9.19
N LYS A 11 18.24 15.00 -8.03
CA LYS A 11 18.18 16.46 -7.90
C LYS A 11 19.51 17.07 -7.48
N HIS A 12 20.56 16.26 -7.31
CA HIS A 12 21.87 16.76 -6.90
C HIS A 12 22.42 17.77 -7.93
N PRO A 13 22.94 18.95 -7.51
CA PRO A 13 23.42 19.99 -8.44
C PRO A 13 24.51 19.54 -9.41
N ASP A 14 25.29 18.53 -9.03
CA ASP A 14 26.35 17.95 -9.87
C ASP A 14 25.86 16.81 -10.78
N LEU A 15 24.59 16.42 -10.72
CA LEU A 15 24.00 15.44 -11.64
C LEU A 15 23.51 16.12 -12.92
N ARG A 16 24.42 16.83 -13.60
CA ARG A 16 24.18 17.50 -14.89
C ARG A 16 25.13 16.96 -15.94
N ASN A 17 24.70 16.95 -17.20
CA ASN A 17 25.45 16.38 -18.32
C ASN A 17 26.92 16.85 -18.43
N ASP A 18 27.21 18.09 -18.01
CA ASP A 18 28.54 18.71 -18.07
C ASP A 18 29.46 18.35 -16.89
N LYS A 19 28.96 17.62 -15.88
CA LYS A 19 29.67 17.36 -14.63
C LYS A 19 30.30 15.96 -14.59
N PRO A 20 31.49 15.81 -13.98
CA PRO A 20 32.13 14.50 -13.83
C PRO A 20 31.28 13.47 -13.07
N TYR A 21 30.50 13.92 -12.07
CA TYR A 21 29.63 13.05 -11.28
C TYR A 21 28.55 12.40 -12.15
N PHE A 22 27.85 13.17 -12.99
CA PHE A 22 26.89 12.65 -13.95
C PHE A 22 27.51 11.62 -14.89
N GLN A 23 28.69 11.92 -15.48
CA GLN A 23 29.35 11.01 -16.40
C GLN A 23 29.73 9.69 -15.73
N ARG A 24 30.16 9.74 -14.46
CA ARG A 24 30.45 8.55 -13.66
C ARG A 24 29.18 7.72 -13.40
N VAL A 25 28.09 8.36 -12.98
CA VAL A 25 26.81 7.68 -12.72
C VAL A 25 26.26 7.06 -13.99
N LYS A 26 26.23 7.81 -15.09
CA LYS A 26 25.78 7.34 -16.40
C LYS A 26 26.56 6.10 -16.84
N ARG A 27 27.91 6.16 -16.83
CA ARG A 27 28.76 5.02 -17.20
C ARG A 27 28.49 3.79 -16.32
N ALA A 28 28.22 3.98 -15.03
CA ALA A 28 27.91 2.87 -14.13
C ALA A 28 26.55 2.22 -14.44
N LEU A 29 25.54 3.03 -14.81
CA LEU A 29 24.19 2.56 -15.14
C LEU A 29 24.08 1.98 -16.56
N GLU A 30 24.99 2.34 -17.47
CA GLU A 30 25.11 1.72 -18.80
C GLU A 30 25.71 0.30 -18.76
N ASN A 31 26.13 -0.18 -17.59
CA ASN A 31 26.59 -1.55 -17.40
C ASN A 31 25.47 -2.55 -17.70
N GLU A 32 25.80 -3.65 -18.39
CA GLU A 32 24.86 -4.71 -18.79
C GLU A 32 24.03 -5.29 -17.63
N ALA A 33 24.55 -5.26 -16.40
CA ALA A 33 23.81 -5.67 -15.21
C ALA A 33 22.49 -4.90 -14.99
N PHE A 34 22.40 -3.67 -15.51
CA PHE A 34 21.24 -2.78 -15.35
C PHE A 34 20.38 -2.63 -16.61
N THR A 35 20.87 -3.02 -17.80
CA THR A 35 20.21 -2.72 -19.08
C THR A 35 19.10 -3.69 -19.47
N ASN A 36 19.03 -4.88 -18.84
CA ASN A 36 18.03 -5.92 -19.16
C ASN A 36 16.93 -6.07 -18.10
N GLN A 37 16.63 -5.00 -17.35
CA GLN A 37 15.65 -5.02 -16.27
C GLN A 37 14.26 -4.61 -16.77
N SER A 38 13.22 -5.31 -16.31
CA SER A 38 11.83 -4.89 -16.50
C SER A 38 11.40 -3.99 -15.36
N LEU A 39 10.94 -2.77 -15.68
CA LEU A 39 10.50 -1.79 -14.69
C LEU A 39 8.99 -1.60 -14.75
N GLN A 40 8.38 -1.51 -13.57
CA GLN A 40 7.01 -1.01 -13.41
C GLN A 40 7.08 0.42 -12.92
N PHE A 41 6.30 1.32 -13.53
CA PHE A 41 6.20 2.69 -13.06
C PHE A 41 4.75 3.16 -13.13
N THR A 42 4.45 4.15 -12.29
CA THR A 42 3.23 4.94 -12.33
C THR A 42 3.65 6.41 -12.33
N TRP A 43 2.88 7.25 -13.00
CA TRP A 43 3.20 8.66 -13.13
C TRP A 43 1.95 9.49 -12.92
N ASP A 44 2.01 10.39 -11.95
CA ASP A 44 1.05 11.46 -11.79
C ASP A 44 1.61 12.70 -12.50
N PRO A 45 1.05 13.09 -13.65
CA PRO A 45 1.51 14.29 -14.35
C PRO A 45 1.25 15.53 -13.50
N SER A 46 2.18 16.50 -13.55
CA SER A 46 2.03 17.78 -12.83
C SER A 46 0.92 18.65 -13.38
N ASP A 47 0.55 18.42 -14.65
CA ASP A 47 -0.55 19.09 -15.33
C ASP A 47 -1.56 18.05 -15.83
N SER A 48 -2.84 18.25 -15.48
CA SER A 48 -3.97 17.44 -15.90
C SER A 48 -4.21 17.44 -17.42
N SER A 49 -3.68 18.43 -18.16
CA SER A 49 -3.77 18.51 -19.62
C SER A 49 -2.88 17.49 -20.34
N ILE A 50 -1.89 16.94 -19.64
CA ILE A 50 -0.94 15.99 -20.22
C ILE A 50 -1.66 14.68 -20.49
N CYS A 51 -1.52 14.18 -21.73
CA CYS A 51 -2.11 12.91 -22.12
C CYS A 51 -1.52 11.75 -21.31
N PRO A 52 -2.33 10.88 -20.68
CA PRO A 52 -1.84 9.73 -19.90
C PRO A 52 -0.94 8.77 -20.69
N SER A 53 -1.12 8.67 -22.02
CA SER A 53 -0.30 7.80 -22.87
C SER A 53 1.05 8.41 -23.25
N SER A 54 1.31 9.68 -22.92
CA SER A 54 2.56 10.37 -23.29
C SER A 54 3.80 9.71 -22.69
N ALA A 55 3.72 9.17 -21.46
CA ALA A 55 4.81 8.41 -20.87
C ALA A 55 5.11 7.13 -21.66
N ALA A 56 4.08 6.40 -22.09
CA ALA A 56 4.26 5.22 -22.94
C ALA A 56 4.85 5.58 -24.31
N ALA A 57 4.39 6.67 -24.91
CA ALA A 57 4.94 7.18 -26.18
C ALA A 57 6.42 7.56 -26.05
N TYR A 58 6.82 8.21 -24.95
CA TYR A 58 8.20 8.54 -24.67
C TYR A 58 9.08 7.29 -24.63
N PHE A 59 8.72 6.28 -23.83
CA PHE A 59 9.53 5.06 -23.74
C PHE A 59 9.56 4.24 -25.03
N ASN A 60 8.45 4.20 -25.78
CA ASN A 60 8.45 3.61 -27.12
C ASN A 60 9.44 4.33 -28.07
N SER A 61 9.54 5.66 -28.00
CA SER A 61 10.52 6.42 -28.79
C SER A 61 11.99 6.11 -28.43
N GLN A 62 12.23 5.55 -27.24
CA GLN A 62 13.55 5.13 -26.76
C GLN A 62 13.82 3.64 -27.02
N ASN A 63 13.04 3.00 -27.91
CA ASN A 63 13.13 1.56 -28.21
C ASN A 63 12.84 0.64 -27.01
N CYS A 64 12.13 1.12 -25.99
CA CYS A 64 11.67 0.26 -24.89
C CYS A 64 10.34 -0.40 -25.27
N THR A 65 10.18 -1.68 -24.92
CA THR A 65 8.88 -2.37 -25.01
C THR A 65 8.00 -1.91 -23.86
N VAL A 66 6.93 -1.16 -24.14
CA VAL A 66 5.99 -0.68 -23.13
C VAL A 66 4.70 -1.49 -23.16
N ARG A 67 4.24 -1.90 -21.97
CA ARG A 67 2.93 -2.53 -21.78
C ARG A 67 2.13 -1.76 -20.74
N THR A 68 0.92 -1.35 -21.12
CA THR A 68 -0.04 -0.81 -20.16
C THR A 68 -0.58 -1.93 -19.28
N CYS A 69 -0.47 -1.75 -17.97
CA CYS A 69 -1.02 -2.65 -16.97
C CYS A 69 -2.28 -2.03 -16.37
N HIS A 70 -3.42 -2.69 -16.51
CA HIS A 70 -4.68 -2.21 -15.95
C HIS A 70 -4.88 -2.68 -14.51
N THR A 71 -5.46 -1.81 -13.69
CA THR A 71 -5.93 -2.15 -12.35
C THR A 71 -6.98 -3.23 -12.43
N LYS A 72 -6.79 -4.30 -11.65
CA LYS A 72 -7.83 -5.32 -11.44
C LYS A 72 -8.71 -4.87 -10.29
N VAL A 73 -10.01 -4.77 -10.53
CA VAL A 73 -11.00 -4.43 -9.51
C VAL A 73 -11.96 -5.60 -9.36
N LYS A 74 -12.10 -6.09 -8.12
CA LYS A 74 -13.14 -7.04 -7.74
C LYS A 74 -14.06 -6.34 -6.74
N VAL A 75 -15.35 -6.35 -7.02
CA VAL A 75 -16.38 -5.80 -6.13
C VAL A 75 -17.32 -6.93 -5.76
N HIS A 76 -17.57 -7.11 -4.48
CA HIS A 76 -18.60 -8.04 -4.01
C HIS A 76 -19.31 -7.46 -2.80
N ARG A 77 -20.50 -8.02 -2.52
CA ARG A 77 -21.29 -7.68 -1.34
C ARG A 77 -21.29 -8.89 -0.42
N GLU A 78 -20.93 -8.66 0.82
CA GLU A 78 -21.10 -9.64 1.88
C GLU A 78 -22.34 -9.28 2.67
N ARG A 79 -23.12 -10.29 3.04
CA ARG A 79 -24.39 -10.12 3.75
C ARG A 79 -24.34 -10.76 5.12
N SER A 80 -25.17 -10.26 6.03
CA SER A 80 -25.36 -10.83 7.37
C SER A 80 -24.02 -10.97 8.11
N LEU A 81 -23.27 -9.87 8.15
CA LEU A 81 -21.95 -9.82 8.75
C LEU A 81 -22.02 -9.47 10.22
N ARG A 82 -21.22 -10.15 11.03
CA ARG A 82 -20.92 -9.71 12.39
C ARG A 82 -19.75 -8.76 12.33
N CYS A 83 -20.02 -7.48 12.49
CA CYS A 83 -19.04 -6.41 12.44
C CYS A 83 -18.59 -6.04 13.87
N PRO A 84 -17.29 -5.95 14.16
CA PRO A 84 -16.83 -5.54 15.48
C PRO A 84 -17.23 -4.10 15.81
N LYS A 85 -17.69 -3.92 17.04
CA LYS A 85 -17.92 -2.61 17.67
C LYS A 85 -16.61 -2.13 18.26
N TYR A 86 -16.18 -0.95 17.83
CA TYR A 86 -15.03 -0.29 18.42
C TYR A 86 -15.32 1.20 18.56
N ASP A 87 -15.19 1.71 19.79
CA ASP A 87 -15.25 3.15 20.06
C ASP A 87 -13.83 3.69 20.23
N PRO A 88 -13.28 4.41 19.23
CA PRO A 88 -11.94 4.99 19.31
C PRO A 88 -11.80 6.04 20.42
N LYS A 89 -12.89 6.55 20.99
CA LYS A 89 -12.88 7.55 22.06
C LYS A 89 -12.94 6.95 23.46
N SER A 90 -13.32 5.67 23.57
CA SER A 90 -13.52 5.03 24.87
C SER A 90 -12.22 4.88 25.67
N GLY A 91 -11.09 4.68 24.98
CA GLY A 91 -9.76 4.50 25.58
C GLY A 91 -9.63 3.27 26.49
N LYS A 92 -10.63 2.38 26.49
CA LYS A 92 -10.72 1.23 27.41
C LYS A 92 -10.17 -0.06 26.83
N ASP A 93 -9.98 -0.10 25.51
CA ASP A 93 -9.62 -1.31 24.79
C ASP A 93 -8.27 -1.12 24.07
N VAL A 94 -7.22 -1.62 24.72
CA VAL A 94 -5.83 -1.52 24.25
C VAL A 94 -5.57 -2.46 23.08
N ASP A 95 -6.22 -3.62 23.06
CA ASP A 95 -6.04 -4.65 22.04
C ASP A 95 -7.05 -4.53 20.90
N GLY A 96 -8.16 -3.80 21.10
CA GLY A 96 -9.21 -3.61 20.10
C GLY A 96 -8.75 -3.12 18.72
N PRO A 97 -7.79 -2.18 18.60
CA PRO A 97 -7.21 -1.83 17.30
C PRO A 97 -6.56 -3.01 16.56
N HIS A 98 -5.87 -3.91 17.27
CA HIS A 98 -5.23 -5.08 16.69
C HIS A 98 -6.27 -6.10 16.24
N GLU A 99 -7.22 -6.43 17.10
CA GLU A 99 -8.29 -7.39 16.79
C GLU A 99 -9.18 -6.93 15.63
N LEU A 100 -9.44 -5.62 15.55
CA LEU A 100 -10.20 -5.03 14.45
C LEU A 100 -9.47 -5.11 13.11
N VAL A 101 -8.14 -4.91 13.11
CA VAL A 101 -7.31 -5.03 11.91
C VAL A 101 -7.14 -6.49 11.51
N GLU A 102 -7.05 -7.41 12.47
CA GLU A 102 -7.06 -8.85 12.19
C GLU A 102 -8.37 -9.27 11.54
N TYR A 103 -9.52 -8.89 12.10
CA TYR A 103 -10.84 -9.09 11.51
C TYR A 103 -10.90 -8.56 10.07
N LEU A 104 -10.44 -7.32 9.84
CA LEU A 104 -10.39 -6.74 8.49
C LEU A 104 -9.51 -7.56 7.54
N SER A 105 -8.36 -8.02 8.02
CA SER A 105 -7.41 -8.80 7.23
C SER A 105 -8.01 -10.14 6.82
N MET A 106 -8.71 -10.82 7.73
CA MET A 106 -9.42 -12.08 7.43
C MET A 106 -10.53 -11.87 6.39
N ARG A 107 -11.33 -10.81 6.52
CA ARG A 107 -12.34 -10.45 5.53
C ARG A 107 -11.73 -10.14 4.16
N MET A 108 -10.61 -9.41 4.14
CA MET A 108 -9.90 -9.09 2.90
C MET A 108 -9.34 -10.34 2.19
N LEU A 109 -9.02 -11.39 2.94
CA LEU A 109 -8.59 -12.69 2.41
C LEU A 109 -9.76 -13.61 2.06
N SER A 110 -11.00 -13.19 2.31
CA SER A 110 -12.21 -14.02 2.18
C SER A 110 -12.08 -15.34 2.97
N CYS A 111 -11.45 -15.29 4.14
CA CYS A 111 -11.36 -16.42 5.05
C CYS A 111 -12.76 -16.78 5.58
N ASP A 112 -13.01 -18.07 5.77
CA ASP A 112 -14.18 -18.51 6.51
C ASP A 112 -13.97 -18.21 8.00
N MET A 113 -14.96 -17.59 8.60
CA MET A 113 -14.97 -17.24 10.02
C MET A 113 -16.11 -17.95 10.76
N ASP A 114 -16.71 -18.99 10.15
CA ASP A 114 -17.69 -19.83 10.80
C ASP A 114 -17.03 -20.58 11.97
N ARG A 115 -17.57 -20.33 13.17
CA ARG A 115 -17.12 -20.97 14.42
C ARG A 115 -17.55 -22.43 14.50
N ASN A 116 -18.47 -22.87 13.65
CA ASN A 116 -18.92 -24.26 13.60
C ASN A 116 -17.98 -25.14 12.75
N GLU A 117 -17.02 -24.54 12.05
CA GLU A 117 -15.98 -25.29 11.36
C GLU A 117 -14.97 -25.82 12.38
N ILE A 118 -14.85 -27.15 12.45
CA ILE A 118 -14.06 -27.88 13.48
C ILE A 118 -12.58 -27.48 13.50
N LEU A 119 -12.07 -26.94 12.40
CA LEU A 119 -10.67 -26.52 12.25
C LEU A 119 -10.43 -25.02 12.48
N ASN A 120 -11.49 -24.23 12.63
CA ASN A 120 -11.37 -22.79 12.82
C ASN A 120 -11.14 -22.47 14.30
N SER A 121 -9.93 -22.01 14.62
CA SER A 121 -9.57 -21.55 15.98
C SER A 121 -9.71 -20.04 16.15
N TYR A 122 -10.05 -19.31 15.10
CA TYR A 122 -10.25 -17.87 15.18
C TYR A 122 -11.50 -17.57 16.03
N CYS A 123 -11.30 -16.77 17.07
CA CYS A 123 -12.38 -16.28 17.91
C CYS A 123 -12.28 -14.76 17.96
N GLU A 124 -13.31 -14.08 17.45
CA GLU A 124 -13.44 -12.64 17.65
C GLU A 124 -13.66 -12.39 19.15
N ASN A 125 -12.75 -11.64 19.79
CA ASN A 125 -12.89 -11.24 21.20
C ASN A 125 -13.61 -9.89 21.35
N LEU A 126 -13.91 -9.21 20.24
CA LEU A 126 -14.66 -7.96 20.21
C LEU A 126 -16.17 -8.20 20.28
N ASP A 127 -16.86 -7.29 20.98
CA ASP A 127 -18.31 -7.14 20.83
C ASP A 127 -18.65 -6.88 19.35
N THR A 128 -19.74 -7.47 18.88
CA THR A 128 -20.15 -7.38 17.46
C THR A 128 -21.57 -6.84 17.31
N GLU A 129 -21.88 -6.34 16.13
CA GLU A 129 -23.23 -6.08 15.64
C GLU A 129 -23.48 -6.71 14.29
N ASP A 130 -24.76 -7.02 14.05
CA ASP A 130 -25.20 -7.52 12.76
C ASP A 130 -25.32 -6.35 11.76
N VAL A 131 -24.57 -6.46 10.68
CA VAL A 131 -24.61 -5.58 9.52
C VAL A 131 -25.20 -6.35 8.36
N ASP A 132 -26.31 -5.82 7.81
CA ASP A 132 -27.05 -6.49 6.74
C ASP A 132 -26.19 -6.69 5.48
N THR A 133 -25.50 -5.63 5.04
CA THR A 133 -24.67 -5.68 3.83
C THR A 133 -23.41 -4.82 4.00
N ALA A 134 -22.25 -5.37 3.65
CA ALA A 134 -21.02 -4.61 3.43
C ALA A 134 -20.58 -4.69 1.96
N LEU A 135 -20.04 -3.58 1.45
CA LEU A 135 -19.43 -3.51 0.13
C LEU A 135 -17.93 -3.72 0.24
N MET A 136 -17.41 -4.77 -0.40
CA MET A 136 -16.00 -5.09 -0.44
C MET A 136 -15.44 -4.74 -1.81
N VAL A 137 -14.37 -3.93 -1.85
CA VAL A 137 -13.70 -3.50 -3.08
C VAL A 137 -12.22 -3.84 -3.00
N HIS A 138 -11.80 -4.79 -3.83
CA HIS A 138 -10.40 -5.20 -3.92
C HIS A 138 -9.78 -4.63 -5.19
N CYS A 139 -8.77 -3.78 -5.00
CA CYS A 139 -8.00 -3.17 -6.08
C CYS A 139 -6.59 -3.75 -6.08
N LYS A 140 -6.17 -4.34 -7.21
CA LYS A 140 -4.81 -4.85 -7.41
C LYS A 140 -4.16 -4.12 -8.59
N GLY A 141 -3.04 -3.46 -8.34
CA GLY A 141 -2.32 -2.64 -9.32
C GLY A 141 -1.07 -1.97 -8.73
N PHE A 142 -0.46 -1.08 -9.51
CA PHE A 142 0.67 -0.26 -9.09
C PHE A 142 0.21 1.18 -8.85
N PHE A 143 -0.13 1.50 -7.61
CA PHE A 143 -0.76 2.76 -7.23
C PHE A 143 0.26 3.77 -6.70
N SER A 144 0.08 5.04 -7.06
CA SER A 144 0.86 6.12 -6.45
C SER A 144 0.30 6.49 -5.08
N ALA A 145 1.13 7.08 -4.23
CA ALA A 145 0.66 7.62 -2.95
C ALA A 145 -0.42 8.70 -3.14
N SER A 146 -0.35 9.48 -4.23
CA SER A 146 -1.36 10.50 -4.53
C SER A 146 -2.73 9.86 -4.84
N PHE A 147 -2.75 8.72 -5.55
CA PHE A 147 -3.98 7.97 -5.80
C PHE A 147 -4.61 7.48 -4.49
N ILE A 148 -3.80 6.88 -3.60
CA ILE A 148 -4.27 6.40 -2.30
C ILE A 148 -4.84 7.56 -1.46
N ASN A 149 -4.19 8.72 -1.47
CA ASN A 149 -4.69 9.92 -0.79
C ASN A 149 -6.02 10.42 -1.39
N ARG A 150 -6.16 10.43 -2.72
CA ARG A 150 -7.43 10.77 -3.38
C ARG A 150 -8.54 9.81 -2.97
N LEU A 151 -8.25 8.51 -2.98
CA LEU A 151 -9.20 7.47 -2.59
C LEU A 151 -9.66 7.67 -1.13
N TRP A 152 -8.73 7.91 -0.22
CA TRP A 152 -9.03 8.22 1.18
C TRP A 152 -9.90 9.48 1.33
N ASN A 153 -9.60 10.53 0.56
CA ASN A 153 -10.39 11.76 0.57
C ASN A 153 -11.83 11.53 0.11
N GLU A 154 -12.04 10.69 -0.91
CA GLU A 154 -13.40 10.34 -1.35
C GLU A 154 -14.10 9.43 -0.33
N LEU A 155 -13.41 8.43 0.22
CA LEU A 155 -13.99 7.52 1.21
C LEU A 155 -14.53 8.26 2.44
N ARG A 156 -13.80 9.26 2.93
CA ARG A 156 -14.22 10.09 4.08
C ARG A 156 -15.46 10.94 3.83
N LYS A 157 -15.78 11.26 2.58
CA LYS A 157 -17.00 12.01 2.25
C LYS A 157 -18.25 11.13 2.35
N ILE A 158 -18.07 9.81 2.37
CA ILE A 158 -19.16 8.85 2.46
C ILE A 158 -19.34 8.52 3.95
N SER A 159 -20.52 8.84 4.49
CA SER A 159 -20.91 8.40 5.83
C SER A 159 -21.44 6.96 5.73
N LEU A 160 -20.62 5.98 6.08
CA LEU A 160 -21.00 4.57 6.15
C LEU A 160 -21.02 4.14 7.62
N GLU A 161 -22.09 3.45 7.99
CA GLU A 161 -22.27 2.87 9.32
C GLU A 161 -21.92 1.37 9.28
N PRO A 162 -21.30 0.82 10.33
CA PRO A 162 -20.78 1.54 11.51
C PRO A 162 -19.44 2.24 11.28
N TRP A 163 -18.72 1.85 10.23
CA TRP A 163 -17.47 2.46 9.79
C TRP A 163 -17.13 2.02 8.36
N SER A 164 -16.17 2.70 7.73
CA SER A 164 -15.55 2.28 6.48
C SER A 164 -14.04 2.09 6.64
N ALA A 165 -13.44 1.21 5.85
CA ALA A 165 -12.02 0.90 5.97
C ALA A 165 -11.28 1.00 4.64
N LEU A 166 -10.04 1.47 4.69
CA LEU A 166 -9.07 1.45 3.60
C LEU A 166 -7.84 0.67 4.06
N CYS A 167 -7.65 -0.52 3.50
CA CYS A 167 -6.48 -1.36 3.75
C CYS A 167 -5.54 -1.30 2.55
N VAL A 168 -4.27 -1.00 2.79
CA VAL A 168 -3.24 -0.87 1.74
C VAL A 168 -2.09 -1.81 2.06
N ASN A 169 -1.86 -2.76 1.14
CA ASN A 169 -0.72 -3.66 1.17
C ASN A 169 0.30 -3.24 0.10
N GLY A 170 1.51 -2.91 0.53
CA GLY A 170 2.63 -2.59 -0.35
C GLY A 170 3.27 -3.84 -0.96
N PHE A 171 4.35 -3.61 -1.71
CA PHE A 171 5.13 -4.68 -2.32
C PHE A 171 6.11 -5.30 -1.32
N GLU A 172 6.20 -6.62 -1.31
CA GLU A 172 7.16 -7.37 -0.51
C GLU A 172 8.61 -7.11 -0.93
N PHE A 173 8.86 -6.88 -2.23
CA PHE A 173 10.18 -6.66 -2.81
C PHE A 173 10.48 -5.18 -3.05
N THR A 174 10.18 -4.31 -2.08
CA THR A 174 10.60 -2.90 -2.13
C THR A 174 11.93 -2.72 -1.41
N PRO A 175 12.93 -1.99 -1.95
CA PRO A 175 14.17 -1.74 -1.23
C PRO A 175 13.95 -0.80 -0.01
N LEU A 176 12.87 -0.02 -0.02
CA LEU A 176 12.57 0.99 0.98
C LEU A 176 11.10 0.92 1.42
N THR A 177 10.86 1.00 2.73
CA THR A 177 9.53 1.10 3.37
C THR A 177 9.20 2.54 3.75
N PHE A 178 8.11 2.71 4.51
CA PHE A 178 7.73 3.98 5.14
C PHE A 178 8.94 4.71 5.75
N PHE A 179 8.94 6.04 5.58
CA PHE A 179 10.01 6.92 6.07
C PHE A 179 11.40 6.64 5.47
N ASN A 180 11.45 6.11 4.24
CA ASN A 180 12.69 5.87 3.51
C ASN A 180 13.64 4.92 4.25
N ARG A 181 13.06 3.97 4.99
CA ARG A 181 13.82 2.98 5.77
C ARG A 181 14.09 1.76 4.91
N GLU A 182 15.27 1.18 5.04
CA GLU A 182 15.63 -0.02 4.30
C GLU A 182 14.75 -1.19 4.68
N HIS A 183 14.24 -1.86 3.66
CA HIS A 183 13.40 -3.03 3.82
C HIS A 183 14.27 -4.27 3.98
N THR A 184 14.08 -5.00 5.07
CA THR A 184 14.76 -6.27 5.31
C THR A 184 13.84 -7.44 4.97
N PHE A 185 14.01 -7.96 3.75
CA PHE A 185 13.27 -9.11 3.21
C PHE A 185 13.28 -10.35 4.12
N THR A 186 14.32 -10.54 4.94
CA THR A 186 14.55 -11.81 5.65
C THR A 186 13.72 -12.04 6.91
N THR A 187 13.03 -11.04 7.48
CA THR A 187 12.42 -11.19 8.82
C THR A 187 11.02 -10.59 9.03
N ASN A 188 10.60 -9.61 8.25
CA ASN A 188 9.20 -9.15 8.12
C ASN A 188 9.16 -7.91 7.23
N GLY A 189 8.74 -8.11 5.98
CA GLY A 189 8.74 -7.11 4.92
C GLY A 189 7.42 -6.37 4.74
N ASP A 190 6.51 -6.46 5.71
CA ASP A 190 5.16 -5.98 5.49
C ASP A 190 5.09 -4.46 5.52
N ASN A 191 4.88 -3.87 4.35
CA ASN A 191 4.66 -2.45 4.16
C ASN A 191 3.16 -2.20 4.01
N ASN A 192 2.41 -2.33 5.10
CA ASN A 192 0.97 -2.19 5.07
C ASN A 192 0.42 -1.27 6.15
N PHE A 193 -0.76 -0.73 5.88
CA PHE A 193 -1.54 0.03 6.85
C PHE A 193 -3.03 -0.14 6.59
N ALA A 194 -3.82 0.06 7.63
CA ALA A 194 -5.26 0.14 7.59
C ALA A 194 -5.72 1.47 8.17
N ILE A 195 -6.69 2.10 7.53
CA ILE A 195 -7.38 3.28 8.05
C ILE A 195 -8.85 2.92 8.22
N LEU A 196 -9.39 3.07 9.42
CA LEU A 196 -10.82 2.98 9.67
C LEU A 196 -11.39 4.36 9.91
N HIS A 197 -12.48 4.67 9.22
CA HIS A 197 -13.21 5.92 9.30
C HIS A 197 -14.55 5.68 9.97
N TYR A 198 -14.81 6.40 11.05
CA TYR A 198 -16.06 6.38 11.79
C TYR A 198 -16.92 7.59 11.43
N PRO A 199 -18.25 7.48 11.57
CA PRO A 199 -19.15 8.62 11.52
C PRO A 199 -18.66 9.77 12.42
N GLY A 200 -18.79 11.00 11.94
CA GLY A 200 -18.27 12.17 12.65
C GLY A 200 -16.77 12.42 12.50
N ASN A 201 -16.12 11.82 11.48
CA ASN A 201 -14.75 12.09 11.06
C ASN A 201 -13.66 11.66 12.07
N ALA A 202 -14.00 10.78 13.01
CA ALA A 202 -13.02 10.07 13.81
C ALA A 202 -12.38 8.96 12.96
N PHE A 203 -11.09 8.69 13.16
CA PHE A 203 -10.41 7.62 12.43
C PHE A 203 -9.36 6.91 13.29
N LEU A 204 -9.13 5.63 12.98
CA LEU A 204 -8.02 4.83 13.47
C LEU A 204 -7.03 4.64 12.31
N LEU A 205 -5.75 4.93 12.54
CA LEU A 205 -4.67 4.55 11.63
C LEU A 205 -3.84 3.46 12.30
N TYR A 206 -3.80 2.29 11.67
CA TYR A 206 -2.97 1.17 12.07
C TYR A 206 -1.90 0.93 11.00
N GLN A 207 -0.63 0.98 11.39
CA GLN A 207 0.50 0.80 10.47
C GLN A 207 1.40 -0.32 10.99
N ASN A 208 1.59 -1.36 10.18
CA ASN A 208 2.61 -2.35 10.48
C ASN A 208 3.98 -1.76 10.14
N SER A 209 4.87 -1.78 11.13
CA SER A 209 6.26 -1.38 10.95
C SER A 209 7.13 -2.62 10.90
N SER A 210 7.91 -2.78 9.84
CA SER A 210 8.90 -3.84 9.73
C SER A 210 9.91 -3.78 10.89
N SER A 211 10.38 -4.95 11.33
CA SER A 211 11.44 -5.06 12.33
C SER A 211 12.77 -4.64 11.73
N ASN A 212 12.99 -3.34 11.63
CA ASN A 212 14.28 -2.83 11.22
C ASN A 212 15.25 -3.17 12.35
N LYS A 213 16.17 -4.12 12.12
CA LYS A 213 17.31 -4.29 13.02
C LYS A 213 18.01 -2.93 13.09
N LYS A 214 17.98 -2.29 14.26
CA LYS A 214 18.97 -1.24 14.57
C LYS A 214 20.32 -1.93 14.45
N GLN A 215 21.04 -1.65 13.37
CA GLN A 215 22.46 -1.99 13.30
C GLN A 215 23.13 -1.07 14.32
N TYR A 216 23.50 -1.65 15.46
CA TYR A 216 24.41 -1.03 16.43
C TYR A 216 25.83 -1.04 15.87
#